data_AF-A0A947IEB4-F1
#
_entry.id   AF-A0A947IEB4-F1
#
_cell.length_a   1.000
_cell.length_b   1.000
_cell.length_c   1.000
_cell.angle_alpha   90.00
_cell.angle_beta   90.00
_cell.angle_gamma   90.00
#
_symmetry.space_group_name_H-M   'P 1'
#
loop_
_entity.id
_entity.type
_entity.pdbx_description
1 polymer ?
#
loop_
_entity_poly.entity_id
_entity_poly.type
_entity_poly.pdbx_seq_one_letter_code
_entity_poly.pdbx_strand_id
1 'polypeptide(L)'
;MLELLKLFLLENLWLIGQMAPYLLLGFAFAGLLHAFVPRRAVTRHLGRESAGSAWRASLIGVPMPLCSCGVVPTAIGLRKRGASRAATVSFLISTPQTGFDSILATYGFFGWVFAIFRPIAAFVSGVAGGVATLLLKKNAAEDEHWLKYHVAAEDELAKETKTQPPAKKLWRGMRFAFIELLGDIALWLVVGVAVAAVISMVVPDDFLATRIPQGIAQMIVMMIFGIPLY
;
A
#
# COMPACT_ATOMS: atom_id res chain seq x y z
N MET A 1 -23.97 4.35 -26.63
CA MET A 1 -23.88 3.52 -25.41
C MET A 1 -22.84 2.41 -25.55
N LEU A 2 -22.93 1.53 -26.56
CA LEU A 2 -21.93 0.48 -26.80
C LEU A 2 -20.52 1.02 -27.16
N GLU A 3 -20.42 2.10 -27.92
CA GLU A 3 -19.15 2.77 -28.27
C GLU A 3 -18.46 3.41 -27.05
N LEU A 4 -19.25 4.09 -26.20
CA LEU A 4 -18.79 4.64 -24.92
C LEU A 4 -18.28 3.54 -23.97
N LEU A 5 -18.98 2.40 -23.93
CA LEU A 5 -18.56 1.26 -23.13
C LEU A 5 -17.25 0.64 -23.66
N LYS A 6 -17.07 0.55 -24.99
CA LYS A 6 -15.84 0.06 -25.62
C LYS A 6 -14.65 0.98 -25.36
N LEU A 7 -14.82 2.29 -25.53
CA LEU A 7 -13.78 3.28 -25.23
C LEU A 7 -13.37 3.20 -23.76
N PHE A 8 -14.34 3.12 -22.86
CA PHE A 8 -14.09 2.95 -21.42
C PHE A 8 -13.34 1.66 -21.11
N LEU A 9 -13.72 0.52 -21.70
CA LEU A 9 -13.00 -0.75 -21.49
C LEU A 9 -11.57 -0.69 -22.03
N LEU A 10 -11.35 -0.09 -23.20
CA LEU A 10 -10.03 0.03 -23.81
C LEU A 10 -9.12 0.95 -22.99
N GLU A 11 -9.66 2.05 -22.48
CA GLU A 11 -8.90 3.02 -21.68
C GLU A 11 -8.53 2.46 -20.30
N ASN A 12 -9.46 1.73 -19.65
CA ASN A 12 -9.14 0.99 -18.43
C ASN A 12 -8.11 -0.11 -18.68
N LEU A 13 -8.21 -0.86 -19.77
CA LEU A 13 -7.26 -1.91 -20.10
C LEU A 13 -5.88 -1.34 -20.44
N TRP A 14 -5.82 -0.17 -21.06
CA TRP A 14 -4.60 0.58 -21.32
C TRP A 14 -3.96 1.05 -20.01
N LEU A 15 -4.75 1.62 -19.08
CA LEU A 15 -4.30 2.06 -17.77
C LEU A 15 -3.74 0.88 -16.96
N ILE A 16 -4.47 -0.23 -16.92
CA ILE A 16 -4.02 -1.48 -16.28
C ILE A 16 -2.73 -1.97 -16.93
N GLY A 17 -2.61 -1.89 -18.25
CA GLY A 17 -1.37 -2.21 -18.97
C GLY A 17 -0.17 -1.36 -18.54
N GLN A 18 -0.39 -0.08 -18.25
CA GLN A 18 0.65 0.80 -17.72
C GLN A 18 0.99 0.51 -16.25
N MET A 19 0.00 0.14 -15.42
CA MET A 19 0.20 -0.14 -14.00
C MET A 19 0.73 -1.56 -13.73
N ALA A 20 0.47 -2.51 -14.64
CA ALA A 20 0.91 -3.89 -14.56
C ALA A 20 2.41 -4.06 -14.28
N PRO A 21 3.35 -3.39 -14.97
CA PRO A 21 4.78 -3.51 -14.65
C PRO A 21 5.12 -3.02 -13.24
N TYR A 22 4.46 -1.97 -12.75
CA TYR A 22 4.67 -1.46 -11.38
C TYR A 22 4.11 -2.41 -10.32
N LEU A 23 2.94 -2.98 -10.56
CA LEU A 23 2.36 -4.06 -9.74
C LEU A 23 3.30 -5.26 -9.70
N LEU A 24 3.78 -5.71 -10.87
CA LEU A 24 4.73 -6.82 -10.99
C LEU A 24 5.98 -6.56 -10.16
N LEU A 25 6.52 -5.34 -10.25
CA LEU A 25 7.72 -4.92 -9.52
C LEU A 25 7.45 -4.84 -8.01
N GLY A 26 6.29 -4.36 -7.59
CA GLY A 26 5.83 -4.37 -6.20
C GLY A 26 5.73 -5.78 -5.63
N PHE A 27 5.11 -6.72 -6.35
CA PHE A 27 5.05 -8.12 -5.96
C PHE A 27 6.42 -8.78 -5.96
N ALA A 28 7.25 -8.53 -6.98
CA ALA A 28 8.62 -9.03 -7.01
C ALA A 28 9.42 -8.54 -5.80
N PHE A 29 9.26 -7.28 -5.43
CA PHE A 29 9.91 -6.69 -4.27
C PHE A 29 9.38 -7.30 -2.96
N ALA A 30 8.07 -7.47 -2.82
CA ALA A 30 7.46 -8.16 -1.67
C ALA A 30 7.95 -9.62 -1.55
N GLY A 31 8.07 -10.34 -2.67
CA GLY A 31 8.61 -11.70 -2.74
C GLY A 31 10.11 -11.77 -2.42
N LEU A 32 10.88 -10.76 -2.84
CA LEU A 32 12.30 -10.64 -2.49
C LEU A 32 12.47 -10.32 -1.00
N LEU A 33 11.71 -9.38 -0.46
CA LEU A 33 11.62 -9.12 0.98
C LEU A 33 11.24 -10.39 1.74
N HIS A 34 10.30 -11.16 1.21
CA HIS A 34 9.90 -12.44 1.77
C HIS A 34 11.06 -13.45 1.79
N ALA A 35 11.88 -13.49 0.73
CA ALA A 35 13.03 -14.39 0.63
C ALA A 35 14.25 -13.94 1.46
N PHE A 36 14.52 -12.63 1.53
CA PHE A 36 15.76 -12.07 2.08
C PHE A 36 15.63 -11.63 3.55
N VAL A 37 14.47 -11.11 3.97
CA VAL A 37 14.29 -10.58 5.33
C VAL A 37 13.79 -11.70 6.24
N PRO A 38 14.57 -12.14 7.24
CA PRO A 38 14.15 -13.23 8.10
C PRO A 38 13.00 -12.79 8.99
N ARG A 39 11.99 -13.65 9.14
CA ARG A 39 10.81 -13.42 10.00
C ARG A 39 11.19 -12.97 11.41
N ARG A 40 12.25 -13.54 12.00
CA ARG A 40 12.79 -13.14 13.32
C ARG A 40 13.22 -11.68 13.38
N ALA A 41 13.74 -11.10 12.29
CA ALA A 41 14.10 -9.69 12.26
C ALA A 41 12.85 -8.80 12.27
N VAL A 42 11.82 -9.18 11.50
CA VAL A 42 10.54 -8.46 11.46
C VAL A 42 9.85 -8.50 12.82
N THR A 43 9.66 -9.68 13.42
CA THR A 43 8.99 -9.80 14.72
C THR A 43 9.77 -9.11 15.84
N ARG A 44 11.11 -9.18 15.83
CA ARG A 44 11.96 -8.53 16.86
C ARG A 44 11.92 -7.01 16.79
N HIS A 45 11.91 -6.42 15.59
CA HIS A 45 12.01 -4.97 15.43
C HIS A 45 10.66 -4.27 15.25
N LEU A 46 9.72 -4.92 14.56
CA LEU A 46 8.41 -4.39 14.18
C LEU A 46 7.24 -5.10 14.88
N GLY A 47 7.44 -6.24 15.55
CA GLY A 47 6.33 -7.03 16.12
C GLY A 47 5.76 -6.52 17.45
N ARG A 48 6.42 -5.57 18.11
CA ARG A 48 5.88 -4.95 19.33
C ARG A 48 4.89 -3.85 18.97
N GLU A 49 3.68 -3.88 19.53
CA GLU A 49 2.73 -2.76 19.46
C GLU A 49 3.25 -1.58 20.31
N SER A 50 4.06 -0.71 19.70
CA SER A 50 4.60 0.48 20.38
C SER A 50 4.96 1.59 19.40
N ALA A 51 5.08 2.81 19.90
CA ALA A 51 5.54 3.96 19.13
C ALA A 51 6.92 3.71 18.49
N GLY A 52 7.79 2.93 19.15
CA GLY A 52 9.09 2.54 18.60
C GLY A 52 8.99 1.64 17.36
N SER A 53 7.94 0.83 17.24
CA SER A 53 7.68 0.02 16.04
C SER A 53 7.22 0.88 14.87
N ALA A 54 6.35 1.87 15.12
CA ALA A 54 5.92 2.85 14.12
C ALA A 54 7.12 3.67 13.61
N TRP A 55 7.95 4.20 14.51
CA TRP A 55 9.15 4.94 14.16
C TRP A 55 10.11 4.15 13.26
N ARG A 56 10.40 2.89 13.62
CA ARG A 56 11.25 2.01 12.80
C ARG A 56 10.62 1.67 11.46
N ALA A 57 9.31 1.45 11.43
CA ALA A 57 8.61 1.12 10.21
C ALA A 57 8.58 2.30 9.23
N SER A 58 8.34 3.53 9.71
CA SER A 58 8.47 4.74 8.87
C SER A 58 9.90 4.95 8.37
N LEU A 59 10.91 4.66 9.21
CA LEU A 59 12.31 4.80 8.81
C LEU A 59 12.69 3.84 7.67
N ILE A 60 12.09 2.65 7.66
CA ILE A 60 12.26 1.67 6.58
C ILE A 60 11.39 2.04 5.37
N GLY A 61 10.20 2.59 5.58
CA GLY A 61 9.25 2.95 4.51
C GLY A 61 9.65 4.18 3.69
N VAL A 62 10.15 5.24 4.34
CA VAL A 62 10.58 6.47 3.65
C VAL A 62 11.56 6.25 2.50
N PRO A 63 12.64 5.44 2.63
CA PRO A 63 13.58 5.20 1.53
C PRO A 63 13.07 4.15 0.52
N MET A 64 11.93 3.51 0.75
CA MET A 64 11.42 2.49 -0.18
C MET A 64 10.80 3.16 -1.40
N PRO A 65 11.29 2.87 -2.62
CA PRO A 65 10.75 3.43 -3.87
C PRO A 65 9.49 2.67 -4.30
N LEU A 66 8.56 2.44 -3.38
CA LEU A 66 7.32 1.71 -3.66
C LEU A 66 6.20 2.72 -3.89
N CYS A 67 5.53 2.62 -5.04
CA CYS A 67 4.28 3.32 -5.29
C CYS A 67 3.12 2.64 -4.55
N SER A 68 1.95 3.28 -4.50
CA SER A 68 0.73 2.75 -3.84
C SER A 68 0.41 1.31 -4.25
N CYS A 69 0.67 0.97 -5.51
CA CYS A 69 0.49 -0.37 -6.09
C CYS A 69 1.32 -1.46 -5.40
N GLY A 70 2.53 -1.15 -4.93
CA GLY A 70 3.45 -2.11 -4.30
C GLY A 70 3.48 -2.03 -2.78
N VAL A 71 3.08 -0.89 -2.20
CA VAL A 71 3.10 -0.67 -0.75
C VAL A 71 2.11 -1.56 -0.03
N VAL A 72 0.88 -1.68 -0.53
CA VAL A 72 -0.18 -2.49 0.08
C VAL A 72 0.22 -3.97 0.20
N PRO A 73 0.62 -4.66 -0.90
CA PRO A 73 1.05 -6.05 -0.81
C PRO A 73 2.27 -6.23 0.12
N THR A 74 3.24 -5.32 0.03
CA THR A 74 4.43 -5.37 0.89
C THR A 74 4.08 -5.23 2.38
N ALA A 75 3.18 -4.31 2.71
CA ALA A 75 2.71 -4.11 4.08
C ALA A 75 1.93 -5.32 4.61
N ILE A 76 1.06 -5.93 3.80
CA ILE A 76 0.34 -7.15 4.16
C ILE A 76 1.34 -8.29 4.40
N GLY A 77 2.34 -8.46 3.54
CA GLY A 77 3.41 -9.45 3.73
C GLY A 77 4.18 -9.24 5.03
N LEU A 78 4.53 -7.99 5.35
CA LEU A 78 5.19 -7.63 6.61
C LEU A 78 4.31 -7.91 7.84
N ARG A 79 3.00 -7.69 7.70
CA ARG A 79 1.98 -7.92 8.73
C ARG A 79 1.75 -9.42 8.97
N LYS A 80 1.67 -10.26 7.92
CA LYS A 80 1.61 -11.73 8.03
C LYS A 80 2.83 -12.32 8.75
N ARG A 81 4.00 -11.70 8.54
CA ARG A 81 5.25 -12.03 9.24
C ARG A 81 5.29 -11.66 10.71
N GLY A 82 4.26 -10.97 11.21
CA GLY A 82 4.12 -10.58 12.59
C GLY A 82 4.63 -9.17 12.90
N ALA A 83 4.65 -8.27 11.92
CA ALA A 83 4.73 -6.84 12.23
C ALA A 83 3.46 -6.40 12.98
N SER A 84 3.60 -5.41 13.86
CA SER A 84 2.49 -4.81 14.59
C SER A 84 1.60 -4.00 13.65
N ARG A 85 0.35 -3.77 14.06
CA ARG A 85 -0.58 -2.85 13.40
C ARG A 85 0.02 -1.45 13.35
N ALA A 86 0.59 -0.96 14.45
CA ALA A 86 1.25 0.34 14.47
C ALA A 86 2.38 0.44 13.45
N ALA A 87 3.25 -0.58 13.34
CA ALA A 87 4.31 -0.62 12.34
C ALA A 87 3.76 -0.67 10.90
N THR A 88 2.74 -1.51 10.67
CA THR A 88 2.15 -1.70 9.33
C THR A 88 1.48 -0.42 8.84
N VAL A 89 0.68 0.25 9.69
CA VAL A 89 0.00 1.50 9.34
C VAL A 89 1.02 2.62 9.14
N SER A 90 2.04 2.71 10.00
CA SER A 90 3.10 3.70 9.86
C SER A 90 3.83 3.56 8.52
N PHE A 91 4.17 2.32 8.13
CA PHE A 91 4.79 2.02 6.83
C PHE A 91 3.85 2.33 5.66
N LEU A 92 2.57 1.95 5.75
CA LEU A 92 1.56 2.22 4.72
C LEU A 92 1.36 3.71 4.46
N ILE A 93 1.46 4.54 5.50
CA ILE A 93 1.29 6.00 5.39
C ILE A 93 2.58 6.64 4.84
N SER A 94 3.75 6.28 5.39
CA SER A 94 5.00 6.98 5.04
C SER A 94 5.52 6.66 3.64
N THR A 95 5.36 5.41 3.19
CA THR A 95 6.00 4.92 1.96
C THR A 95 5.46 5.53 0.65
N PRO A 96 4.13 5.63 0.42
CA PRO A 96 3.63 6.20 -0.84
C PRO A 96 3.88 7.70 -0.93
N GLN A 97 4.04 8.40 0.20
CA GLN A 97 4.37 9.83 0.21
C GLN A 97 5.77 10.11 -0.35
N THR A 98 6.72 9.19 -0.18
CA THR A 98 8.10 9.32 -0.69
C THR A 98 8.35 8.51 -1.96
N GLY A 99 7.27 8.07 -2.62
CA GLY A 99 7.38 7.38 -3.91
C GLY A 99 8.18 8.19 -4.92
N PHE A 100 9.01 7.50 -5.71
CA PHE A 100 9.91 8.10 -6.68
C PHE A 100 9.18 9.03 -7.66
N ASP A 101 8.01 8.61 -8.16
CA ASP A 101 7.17 9.39 -9.07
C ASP A 101 6.70 10.70 -8.43
N SER A 102 6.30 10.62 -7.16
CA SER A 102 5.85 11.77 -6.38
C SER A 102 6.98 12.75 -6.09
N ILE A 103 8.18 12.26 -5.81
CA ILE A 103 9.37 13.10 -5.58
C ILE A 103 9.79 13.79 -6.88
N LEU A 104 9.82 13.07 -8.01
CA LEU A 104 10.13 13.63 -9.33
C LEU A 104 9.14 14.73 -9.72
N ALA A 105 7.83 14.47 -9.58
CA ALA A 105 6.81 15.47 -9.86
C ALA A 105 6.97 16.70 -8.95
N THR A 106 7.16 16.49 -7.65
CA THR A 106 7.35 17.60 -6.69
C THR A 106 8.60 18.40 -7.01
N TYR A 107 9.70 17.73 -7.36
CA TYR A 107 10.95 18.38 -7.76
C TYR A 107 10.76 19.25 -9.00
N GLY A 108 10.01 18.76 -10.00
CA GLY A 108 9.70 19.49 -11.23
C GLY A 108 8.86 20.75 -11.01
N PHE A 109 7.85 20.69 -10.13
CA PHE A 109 6.94 21.81 -9.90
C PHE A 109 7.40 22.79 -8.82
N PHE A 110 7.91 22.28 -7.68
CA PHE A 110 8.17 23.06 -6.47
C PHE A 110 9.66 23.19 -6.14
N GLY A 111 10.52 22.57 -6.94
CA GLY A 111 11.97 22.57 -6.75
C GLY A 111 12.46 21.67 -5.61
N TRP A 112 13.76 21.75 -5.35
CA TRP A 112 14.47 20.84 -4.46
C TRP A 112 14.11 21.02 -2.97
N VAL A 113 13.69 22.21 -2.55
CA VAL A 113 13.35 22.50 -1.14
C VAL A 113 12.14 21.68 -0.68
N PHE A 114 11.08 21.64 -1.49
CA PHE A 114 9.89 20.83 -1.20
C PHE A 114 10.16 19.32 -1.31
N ALA A 115 11.08 18.92 -2.20
CA ALA A 115 11.48 17.52 -2.34
C ALA A 115 12.14 16.96 -1.07
N ILE A 116 12.87 17.78 -0.29
CA ILE A 116 13.46 17.37 0.99
C ILE A 116 12.46 17.42 2.14
N PHE A 117 11.57 18.41 2.15
CA PHE A 117 10.56 18.54 3.20
C PHE A 117 9.56 17.38 3.18
N ARG A 118 9.26 16.85 1.99
CA ARG A 118 8.28 15.78 1.78
C ARG A 118 8.63 14.47 2.52
N PRO A 119 9.85 13.92 2.46
CA PRO A 119 10.29 12.80 3.31
C PRO A 119 10.13 13.04 4.80
N ILE A 120 10.41 14.25 5.27
CA ILE A 120 10.28 14.59 6.70
C ILE A 120 8.79 14.58 7.08
N ALA A 121 7.94 15.21 6.28
CA ALA A 121 6.49 15.22 6.49
C ALA A 121 5.90 13.80 6.42
N ALA A 122 6.35 12.98 5.47
CA ALA A 122 5.97 11.58 5.32
C ALA A 122 6.37 10.75 6.55
N PHE A 123 7.58 10.98 7.07
CA PHE A 123 8.04 10.32 8.27
C PHE A 123 7.17 10.67 9.49
N VAL A 124 6.95 11.97 9.71
CA VAL A 124 6.17 12.47 10.86
C VAL A 124 4.71 11.99 10.78
N SER A 125 4.08 12.10 9.61
CA SER A 125 2.70 11.64 9.40
C SER A 125 2.57 10.12 9.52
N GLY A 126 3.53 9.34 9.02
CA GLY A 126 3.58 7.90 9.21
C GLY A 126 3.65 7.53 10.69
N VAL A 127 4.59 8.14 11.44
CA VAL A 127 4.72 7.87 12.89
C VAL A 127 3.46 8.29 13.63
N ALA A 128 2.90 9.46 13.34
CA ALA A 128 1.67 9.93 13.94
C ALA A 128 0.50 8.97 13.68
N GLY A 129 0.33 8.50 12.44
CA GLY A 129 -0.70 7.52 12.08
C GLY A 129 -0.50 6.16 12.76
N GLY A 130 0.75 5.67 12.82
CA GLY A 130 1.09 4.46 13.56
C GLY A 130 0.79 4.58 15.05
N VAL A 131 1.17 5.70 15.69
CA VAL A 131 0.88 5.96 17.11
C VAL A 131 -0.62 6.12 17.36
N ALA A 132 -1.36 6.77 16.45
CA ALA A 132 -2.81 6.89 16.56
C ALA A 132 -3.49 5.52 16.63
N THR A 133 -2.97 4.51 15.95
CA THR A 133 -3.53 3.14 16.02
C THR A 133 -3.40 2.50 17.40
N LEU A 134 -2.39 2.90 18.19
CA LEU A 134 -2.22 2.44 19.58
C LEU A 134 -3.31 3.01 20.50
N LEU A 135 -3.78 4.22 20.20
CA LEU A 135 -4.88 4.87 20.92
C LEU A 135 -6.23 4.29 20.51
N LEU A 136 -6.38 3.91 19.24
CA LEU A 136 -7.61 3.36 18.65
C LEU A 136 -7.76 1.85 18.87
N LYS A 137 -7.41 1.33 20.05
CA LYS A 137 -7.33 -0.09 20.44
C LYS A 137 -8.65 -0.91 20.32
N LYS A 138 -9.69 -0.34 19.69
CA LYS A 138 -11.05 -0.86 19.56
C LYS A 138 -11.15 -2.25 18.90
N ASN A 139 -10.16 -2.66 18.10
CA ASN A 139 -10.15 -3.96 17.38
C ASN A 139 -8.96 -4.86 17.76
N ALA A 140 -8.35 -4.66 18.93
CA ALA A 140 -7.13 -5.39 19.29
C ALA A 140 -7.29 -6.92 19.36
N ALA A 141 -8.47 -7.43 19.74
CA ALA A 141 -8.71 -8.87 19.83
C ALA A 141 -8.80 -9.56 18.44
N GLU A 142 -9.45 -8.93 17.46
CA GLU A 142 -9.49 -9.42 16.08
C GLU A 142 -8.10 -9.35 15.43
N ASP A 143 -7.38 -8.25 15.66
CA ASP A 143 -6.01 -8.06 15.19
C ASP A 143 -5.06 -9.15 15.72
N GLU A 144 -5.20 -9.53 16.99
CA GLU A 144 -4.38 -10.56 17.63
C GLU A 144 -4.69 -11.96 17.09
N HIS A 145 -5.98 -12.28 16.89
CA HIS A 145 -6.40 -13.54 16.28
C HIS A 145 -5.91 -13.66 14.83
N TRP A 146 -6.07 -12.61 14.01
CA TRP A 146 -5.57 -12.56 12.65
C TRP A 146 -4.05 -12.78 12.60
N LEU A 147 -3.31 -12.11 13.49
CA LEU A 147 -1.86 -12.27 13.58
C LEU A 147 -1.50 -13.70 13.93
N LYS A 148 -2.10 -14.27 14.97
CA LYS A 148 -1.76 -15.61 15.47
C LYS A 148 -1.96 -16.67 14.38
N TYR A 149 -3.05 -16.58 13.62
CA TYR A 149 -3.33 -17.52 12.52
C TYR A 149 -2.30 -17.41 11.39
N HIS A 150 -2.04 -16.21 10.88
CA HIS A 150 -1.13 -16.01 9.76
C HIS A 150 0.33 -16.25 10.13
N VAL A 151 0.73 -15.87 11.35
CA VAL A 151 2.05 -16.15 11.91
C VAL A 151 2.30 -17.65 12.02
N ALA A 152 1.32 -18.42 12.50
CA ALA A 152 1.46 -19.87 12.64
C ALA A 152 1.60 -20.55 11.28
N ALA A 153 0.75 -20.18 10.31
CA ALA A 153 0.84 -20.66 8.93
C ALA A 153 2.21 -20.33 8.30
N GLU A 154 2.74 -19.12 8.55
CA GLU A 154 4.02 -18.70 8.01
C GLU A 154 5.22 -19.38 8.72
N ASP A 155 5.10 -19.75 9.99
CA ASP A 155 6.10 -20.55 10.70
C ASP A 155 6.17 -22.00 10.19
N GLU A 156 5.04 -22.61 9.87
CA GLU A 156 4.99 -23.94 9.23
C GLU A 156 5.67 -23.88 7.85
N LEU A 157 5.31 -22.86 7.06
CA LEU A 157 5.90 -22.63 5.75
C LEU A 157 7.42 -22.37 5.82
N ALA A 158 7.88 -21.61 6.83
CA ALA A 158 9.30 -21.32 7.04
C ALA A 158 10.10 -22.56 7.45
N LYS A 159 9.50 -23.48 8.23
CA LYS A 159 10.12 -24.76 8.58
C LYS A 159 10.30 -25.65 7.36
N GLU A 160 9.29 -25.77 6.49
CA GLU A 160 9.41 -26.49 5.22
C GLU A 160 10.43 -25.87 4.26
N THR A 161 10.60 -24.55 4.32
CA THR A 161 11.47 -23.80 3.39
C THR A 161 12.94 -23.84 3.81
N LYS A 162 13.25 -24.07 5.09
CA LYS A 162 14.63 -24.21 5.59
C LYS A 162 15.38 -25.39 4.96
N THR A 163 14.68 -26.46 4.59
CA THR A 163 15.22 -27.69 4.00
C THR A 163 15.43 -27.61 2.49
N GLN A 164 15.05 -26.51 1.84
CA GLN A 164 15.07 -26.39 0.37
C GLN A 164 16.22 -25.51 -0.16
N PRO A 165 16.72 -25.80 -1.39
CA PRO A 165 17.78 -25.03 -2.03
C PRO A 165 17.38 -23.55 -2.28
N PRO A 166 18.36 -22.63 -2.37
CA PRO A 166 18.11 -21.18 -2.50
C PRO A 166 17.23 -20.82 -3.70
N ALA A 167 17.32 -21.56 -4.81
CA ALA A 167 16.46 -21.39 -5.97
C ALA A 167 14.97 -21.66 -5.66
N LYS A 168 14.66 -22.66 -4.82
CA LYS A 168 13.28 -22.94 -4.40
C LYS A 168 12.77 -21.92 -3.37
N LYS A 169 13.66 -21.33 -2.56
CA LYS A 169 13.28 -20.21 -1.67
C LYS A 169 12.84 -18.98 -2.46
N LEU A 170 13.58 -18.64 -3.52
CA LEU A 170 13.22 -17.55 -4.41
C LEU A 170 11.91 -17.82 -5.16
N TRP A 171 11.75 -19.04 -5.71
CA TRP A 171 10.52 -19.45 -6.37
C TRP A 171 9.30 -19.39 -5.45
N ARG A 172 9.44 -19.81 -4.19
CA ARG A 172 8.36 -19.76 -3.20
C ARG A 172 8.03 -18.33 -2.78
N GLY A 173 9.03 -17.45 -2.65
CA GLY A 173 8.83 -16.01 -2.45
C GLY A 173 8.07 -15.35 -3.59
N MET A 174 8.39 -15.70 -4.85
CA MET A 174 7.62 -15.23 -6.01
C MET A 174 6.21 -15.82 -6.01
N ARG A 175 6.03 -17.12 -5.77
CA ARG A 175 4.70 -17.74 -5.70
C ARG A 175 3.82 -17.09 -4.63
N PHE A 176 4.38 -16.80 -3.45
CA PHE A 176 3.69 -16.08 -2.39
C PHE A 176 3.22 -14.69 -2.86
N ALA A 177 4.11 -13.92 -3.48
CA ALA A 177 3.77 -12.59 -3.94
C ALA A 177 2.74 -12.57 -5.08
N PHE A 178 2.86 -13.47 -6.06
CA PHE A 178 2.03 -13.49 -7.26
C PHE A 178 0.72 -14.27 -7.13
N ILE A 179 0.65 -15.24 -6.22
CA ILE A 179 -0.54 -16.10 -6.08
C ILE A 179 -1.27 -15.79 -4.77
N GLU A 180 -0.57 -15.83 -3.65
CA GLU A 180 -1.23 -15.66 -2.34
C GLU A 180 -1.59 -14.19 -2.10
N LEU A 181 -0.65 -13.26 -2.27
CA LEU A 181 -0.93 -11.83 -2.09
C LEU A 181 -1.90 -11.30 -3.13
N LEU A 182 -1.67 -11.64 -4.41
CA LEU A 182 -2.58 -11.23 -5.48
C LEU A 182 -3.96 -11.83 -5.26
N GLY A 183 -4.07 -13.10 -4.88
CA GLY A 183 -5.35 -13.74 -4.57
C GLY A 183 -6.09 -13.06 -3.42
N ASP A 184 -5.38 -12.67 -2.36
CA ASP A 184 -5.98 -11.98 -1.21
C ASP A 184 -6.51 -10.58 -1.55
N ILE A 185 -5.83 -9.85 -2.45
CA ILE A 185 -6.24 -8.48 -2.81
C ILE A 185 -7.12 -8.41 -4.06
N ALA A 186 -7.08 -9.41 -4.95
CA ALA A 186 -7.70 -9.33 -6.28
C ALA A 186 -9.19 -9.08 -6.20
N LEU A 187 -9.90 -9.72 -5.26
CA LEU A 187 -11.33 -9.52 -5.09
C LEU A 187 -11.63 -8.06 -4.67
N TRP A 188 -10.91 -7.55 -3.68
CA TRP A 188 -11.06 -6.17 -3.21
C TRP A 188 -10.66 -5.15 -4.28
N LEU A 189 -9.65 -5.46 -5.08
CA LEU A 189 -9.21 -4.64 -6.20
C LEU A 189 -10.30 -4.56 -7.27
N VAL A 190 -10.91 -5.68 -7.65
CA VAL A 190 -12.02 -5.74 -8.62
C VAL A 190 -13.23 -4.96 -8.09
N VAL A 191 -13.57 -5.12 -6.82
CA VAL A 191 -14.65 -4.36 -6.18
C VAL A 191 -14.35 -2.85 -6.20
N GLY A 192 -13.12 -2.46 -5.86
CA GLY A 192 -12.69 -1.06 -5.89
C GLY A 192 -12.76 -0.44 -7.28
N VAL A 193 -12.29 -1.14 -8.31
CA VAL A 193 -12.38 -0.70 -9.71
C VAL A 193 -13.83 -0.59 -10.17
N ALA A 194 -14.68 -1.54 -9.79
CA ALA A 194 -16.10 -1.49 -10.13
C ALA A 194 -16.81 -0.29 -9.47
N VAL A 195 -16.52 -0.02 -8.19
CA VAL A 195 -17.06 1.13 -7.47
C VAL A 195 -16.55 2.44 -8.08
N ALA A 196 -15.24 2.54 -8.35
CA ALA A 196 -14.65 3.72 -9.00
C ALA A 196 -15.30 3.98 -10.37
N ALA A 197 -15.53 2.95 -11.18
CA ALA A 197 -16.21 3.08 -12.47
C ALA A 197 -17.65 3.61 -12.32
N VAL A 198 -18.40 3.15 -11.32
CA VAL A 198 -19.75 3.67 -11.04
C VAL A 198 -19.69 5.12 -10.60
N ILE A 199 -18.75 5.49 -9.73
CA ILE A 199 -18.59 6.88 -9.27
C ILE A 199 -18.23 7.79 -10.44
N SER A 200 -17.29 7.41 -11.30
CA SER A 200 -16.90 8.19 -12.48
C SER A 200 -18.05 8.33 -13.49
N MET A 201 -18.96 7.36 -13.58
CA MET A 201 -20.18 7.51 -14.38
C MET A 201 -21.20 8.49 -13.77
N VAL A 202 -21.28 8.54 -12.43
CA VAL A 202 -22.26 9.38 -11.71
C VAL A 202 -21.77 10.82 -11.56
N VAL A 203 -20.45 11.06 -11.53
CA VAL A 203 -19.84 12.38 -11.35
C VAL A 203 -18.94 12.73 -12.55
N PRO A 204 -19.51 13.22 -13.67
CA PRO A 204 -18.72 13.73 -14.78
C PRO A 204 -17.97 15.01 -14.37
N ASP A 205 -16.74 15.18 -14.86
CA ASP A 205 -15.89 16.35 -14.57
C ASP A 205 -16.57 17.68 -14.92
N ASP A 206 -17.42 17.67 -15.95
CA ASP A 206 -18.21 18.83 -16.39
C ASP A 206 -19.21 19.32 -15.34
N PHE A 207 -19.74 18.41 -14.51
CA PHE A 207 -20.75 18.72 -13.49
C PHE A 207 -20.14 19.49 -12.30
N LEU A 208 -18.87 19.21 -11.98
CA LEU A 208 -18.15 19.91 -10.90
C LEU A 208 -17.66 21.29 -11.35
N ALA A 209 -17.32 21.47 -12.62
CA ALA A 209 -16.79 22.72 -13.16
C ALA A 209 -17.87 23.81 -13.39
N THR A 210 -19.12 23.44 -13.68
CA THR A 210 -20.18 24.41 -14.05
C THR A 210 -21.10 24.82 -12.91
N ARG A 211 -21.26 24.00 -11.86
CA ARG A 211 -22.23 24.26 -10.77
C ARG A 211 -21.63 24.77 -9.47
N ILE A 212 -20.32 24.66 -9.28
CA ILE A 212 -19.69 24.99 -8.00
C ILE A 212 -18.94 26.33 -8.12
N PRO A 213 -19.28 27.34 -7.31
CA PRO A 213 -18.57 28.60 -7.32
C PRO A 213 -17.10 28.40 -6.98
N GLN A 214 -16.21 29.07 -7.73
CA GLN A 214 -14.77 28.99 -7.52
C GLN A 214 -14.41 29.50 -6.12
N GLY A 215 -13.76 28.64 -5.33
CA GLY A 215 -13.38 28.94 -3.94
C GLY A 215 -13.16 27.70 -3.09
N ILE A 216 -13.04 27.90 -1.77
CA ILE A 216 -12.76 26.83 -0.78
C ILE A 216 -13.84 25.72 -0.82
N ALA A 217 -15.10 26.07 -1.13
CA ALA A 217 -16.19 25.12 -1.27
C ALA A 217 -15.93 24.09 -2.38
N GLN A 218 -15.33 24.50 -3.50
CA GLN A 218 -14.96 23.60 -4.58
C GLN A 218 -13.87 22.62 -4.16
N MET A 219 -12.87 23.09 -3.40
CA MET A 219 -11.81 22.23 -2.86
C MET A 219 -12.36 21.18 -1.89
N ILE A 220 -13.31 21.55 -1.02
CA ILE A 220 -13.94 20.61 -0.09
C ILE A 220 -14.76 19.57 -0.84
N VAL A 221 -15.55 19.98 -1.85
CA VAL A 221 -16.34 19.04 -2.65
C VAL A 221 -15.43 18.09 -3.43
N MET A 222 -14.38 18.60 -4.07
CA MET A 222 -13.39 17.76 -4.75
C MET A 222 -12.66 16.82 -3.80
N MET A 223 -12.39 17.22 -2.55
CA MET A 223 -11.82 16.33 -1.54
C MET A 223 -12.80 15.22 -1.15
N ILE A 224 -14.09 15.54 -0.94
CA ILE A 224 -15.12 14.56 -0.57
C ILE A 224 -15.33 13.53 -1.68
N PHE A 225 -15.37 13.95 -2.95
CA PHE A 225 -15.51 13.03 -4.09
C PHE A 225 -14.19 12.36 -4.48
N GLY A 226 -13.05 13.01 -4.23
CA GLY A 226 -11.72 12.47 -4.50
C GLY A 226 -11.31 11.35 -3.53
N ILE A 227 -11.74 11.40 -2.26
CA ILE A 227 -11.41 10.36 -1.27
C ILE A 227 -11.93 8.96 -1.68
N PRO A 228 -13.18 8.80 -2.17
CA PRO A 228 -13.67 7.51 -2.68
C PRO A 228 -13.04 7.05 -4.00
N LEU A 229 -12.49 7.99 -4.79
CA LEU A 229 -11.88 7.71 -6.09
C LEU A 229 -10.40 7.33 -5.99
N TYR A 230 -9.76 7.55 -4.83
CA TYR A 230 -8.34 7.30 -4.56
C TYR A 230 -8.13 6.03 -3.73
#